data_AF-A0A7Y2JDU3-F1
#
_entry.id   AF-A0A7Y2JDU3-F1
#
_cell.length_a   1.000
_cell.length_b   1.000
_cell.length_c   1.000
_cell.angle_alpha   90.00
_cell.angle_beta   90.00
_cell.angle_gamma   90.00
#
_symmetry.space_group_name_H-M   'P 1'
#
loop_
_entity.id
_entity.type
_entity.pdbx_description
1 polymer ?
#
loop_
_entity_poly.entity_id
_entity_poly.type
_entity_poly.pdbx_seq_one_letter_code
_entity_poly.pdbx_strand_id
1 'polypeptide(L)' 'MRIFPRGREGDPPIVIAHRGASCRALENSLAAFSLSLTDRADMIEFD' A
#
# COMPACT_ATOMS: atom_id res chain seq x y z
N MET A 1 2.42 -12.33 7.60
CA MET A 1 3.12 -11.58 6.54
C MET A 1 2.98 -12.37 5.24
N ARG A 2 2.31 -11.83 4.23
CA ARG A 2 2.13 -12.50 2.94
C ARG A 2 3.35 -12.19 2.07
N ILE A 3 4.03 -13.23 1.58
CA ILE A 3 5.14 -13.04 0.64
C ILE A 3 4.52 -12.99 -0.75
N PHE A 4 4.66 -11.85 -1.42
CA PHE A 4 4.24 -11.70 -2.81
C PHE A 4 5.36 -12.20 -3.73
N PRO A 5 5.13 -13.23 -4.56
CA PRO A 5 6.10 -13.60 -5.60
C PRO A 5 6.29 -12.44 -6.58
N ARG A 6 7.42 -12.41 -7.31
CA ARG A 6 7.60 -11.43 -8.40
C ARG A 6 6.41 -11.56 -9.35
N GLY A 7 5.71 -10.45 -9.60
CA GLY A 7 4.49 -10.43 -10.41
C GLY A 7 4.73 -11.13 -11.75
N ARG A 8 4.11 -12.30 -11.93
CA ARG A 8 4.11 -13.02 -13.19
C ARG A 8 2.94 -12.55 -14.04
N GLU A 9 3.04 -12.78 -15.34
CA GLU A 9 1.92 -12.55 -16.24
C GLU A 9 0.72 -13.41 -15.82
N GLY A 10 -0.41 -12.77 -15.55
CA GLY A 10 -1.64 -13.40 -15.05
C GLY A 10 -1.85 -13.34 -13.53
N ASP A 11 -0.86 -12.91 -12.73
CA ASP A 11 -1.08 -12.66 -11.30
C ASP A 11 -1.92 -11.39 -11.10
N PRO A 12 -2.73 -11.31 -10.01
CA PRO A 12 -3.40 -10.06 -9.65
C PRO A 12 -2.39 -8.92 -9.44
N PRO A 13 -2.74 -7.67 -9.79
CA PRO A 13 -1.87 -6.53 -9.53
C PRO A 13 -1.64 -6.36 -8.04
N ILE A 14 -0.42 -5.95 -7.67
CA ILE A 14 -0.07 -5.56 -6.30
C ILE A 14 -0.34 -4.06 -6.17
N VAL A 15 -1.13 -3.67 -5.16
CA VAL A 15 -1.44 -2.28 -4.87
C VAL A 15 -0.57 -1.79 -3.71
N ILE A 16 0.33 -0.86 -4.02
CA ILE A 16 1.24 -0.26 -3.03
C ILE A 16 0.78 1.17 -2.76
N ALA A 17 0.47 1.48 -1.51
CA ALA A 17 0.09 2.83 -1.09
C ALA A 17 1.34 3.70 -0.93
N HIS A 18 1.63 4.53 -1.95
CA HIS A 18 2.76 5.44 -2.00
C HIS A 18 2.68 6.50 -0.88
N ARG A 19 3.60 6.40 0.09
CA ARG A 19 3.63 7.17 1.35
C ARG A 19 2.36 7.08 2.18
N GLY A 20 1.63 5.97 2.08
CA GLY A 20 0.28 5.78 2.64
C GLY A 20 -0.83 6.34 1.73
N ALA A 21 -2.02 6.60 2.27
CA ALA A 21 -3.11 7.27 1.54
C ALA A 21 -2.86 8.78 1.39
N SER A 22 -1.75 9.13 0.75
CA SER A 22 -1.17 10.49 0.65
C SER A 22 -2.10 11.52 0.00
N CYS A 23 -3.09 11.09 -0.79
CA CYS A 23 -4.12 11.98 -1.34
C CYS A 23 -5.23 12.36 -0.33
N ARG A 24 -5.31 11.68 0.81
CA ARG A 24 -6.40 11.82 1.81
C ARG A 24 -5.91 12.23 3.20
N ALA A 25 -4.63 12.03 3.49
CA ALA A 25 -3.99 12.41 4.74
C ALA A 25 -2.53 12.78 4.50
N LEU A 26 -1.90 13.44 5.48
CA LEU A 26 -0.47 13.79 5.42
C LEU A 26 0.36 12.54 5.10
N GLU A 27 1.17 12.61 4.05
CA GLU A 27 2.08 11.53 3.64
C GLU A 27 3.00 11.09 4.79
N ASN A 28 3.39 9.82 4.80
CA ASN A 28 4.25 9.22 5.84
C ASN A 28 3.72 9.41 7.29
N SER A 29 2.39 9.53 7.47
CA SER A 29 1.75 9.67 8.78
C SER A 29 0.94 8.43 9.18
N LEU A 30 0.74 8.24 10.49
CA LEU A 30 -0.13 7.18 11.02
C LEU A 30 -1.56 7.24 10.45
N ALA A 31 -2.07 8.44 10.16
CA ALA A 31 -3.38 8.61 9.55
C ALA A 31 -3.41 8.07 8.12
N ALA A 32 -2.41 8.39 7.30
CA ALA A 32 -2.29 7.88 5.93
C ALA A 32 -2.12 6.35 5.90
N PHE A 33 -1.33 5.79 6.82
CA PHE A 33 -1.14 4.34 6.95
C PHE A 33 -2.42 3.63 7.38
N SER A 34 -3.16 4.19 8.34
CA SER A 34 -4.43 3.62 8.81
C SER A 34 -5.48 3.58 7.70
N LEU A 35 -5.52 4.63 6.86
CA LEU A 35 -6.37 4.66 5.67
C LEU A 35 -5.95 3.60 4.63
N SER A 36 -4.64 3.45 4.36
CA SER A 36 -4.14 2.40 3.45
C SER A 36 -4.52 0.98 3.91
N LEU A 37 -4.48 0.72 5.22
CA LEU A 37 -4.93 -0.56 5.79
C LEU A 37 -6.44 -0.78 5.60
N THR A 38 -7.24 0.28 5.77
CA THR A 38 -8.70 0.25 5.56
C THR A 38 -9.03 -0.03 4.10
N ASP A 39 -8.30 0.60 3.18
CA ASP A 39 -8.42 0.42 1.73
C ASP A 39 -7.85 -0.93 1.24
N ARG A 40 -7.22 -1.71 2.14
CA ARG A 40 -6.58 -3.01 1.88
C ARG A 40 -5.46 -2.95 0.82
N ALA A 41 -4.65 -1.90 0.87
CA ALA A 41 -3.40 -1.90 0.12
C ALA A 41 -2.55 -3.12 0.52
N ASP A 42 -1.90 -3.76 -0.45
CA ASP A 42 -1.05 -4.92 -0.21
C ASP A 42 0.21 -4.54 0.56
N MET A 43 0.70 -3.31 0.32
CA MET A 43 1.90 -2.75 0.94
C MET A 43 1.73 -1.25 1.19
N ILE A 44 2.46 -0.74 2.16
CA ILE A 44 2.66 0.68 2.41
C ILE A 44 4.10 0.99 2.00
N GLU A 45 4.27 2.01 1.18
CA GLU A 45 5.59 2.50 0.81
C GLU A 45 6.01 3.67 1.72
N PHE A 46 7.31 3.73 1.97
CA PHE A 46 8.01 4.76 2.71
C PHE A 46 9.13 5.26 1.79
N ASP A 47 9.46 6.55 1.87
CA ASP A 47 10.64 7.11 1.19
C ASP A 47 11.96 6.61 1.78
#